data_AF-A0A3R7CLC2-F1
#
_entry.id   AF-A0A3R7CLC2-F1
#
_cell.length_a   1.000
_cell.length_b   1.000
_cell.length_c   1.000
_cell.angle_alpha   90.00
_cell.angle_beta   90.00
_cell.angle_gamma   90.00
#
_symmetry.space_group_name_H-M   'P 1'
#
loop_
_entity.id
_entity.type
_entity.pdbx_description
1 polymer ?
#
loop_
_entity_poly.entity_id
_entity_poly.type
_entity_poly.pdbx_seq_one_letter_code
_entity_poly.pdbx_strand_id
1 'polypeptide(L)'
;MACQREWVYLETIFSAPDIQRQLPAEAQMFTIVNTFWKDLMLRTHDTPNCMKATAAPGLCDTLSKHNHSLEKMRKSLEDYLETKRQAFPRFYFLSNDELLEILAHTKEPHAVQPHLCKLFDAIMRLEFGDAHGSIDILSMNSSEGERVPFGRNLKARGNIEDWLNAVQVNMTTSLHRSMKACVGDYEPSQRDSWIFLHPAQCVASVTYMVWAKECEGAFGLAGGLEKWHKTIVAQLGGLTRLIRSPLTKLQRCIVTSLVTTDVHARDIVEELIQLKVHATHDFNWKKQLRYMWDVDLDDTLIQQSNVSIRYGYEYMGACSRLVITPLTDRCWMTITGAFDLKLGASPSGPAGTGNEYLLLSLGKTETSKDLAKALAIQCIVFNCSDQIDYKMMAKLFCGLSQCGCWTCLDEFNRIDIEVLSVIAQQLMILRQGRLAGTTELCFEGRTILLQDHHVIVTMNPGYAGRTELPDNLKVGPSL
;
A
#
# COMPACT_ATOMS: atom_id res chain seq x y z
N MET A 1 -23.14 26.54 -19.46
CA MET A 1 -21.97 26.14 -18.65
C MET A 1 -21.96 24.66 -18.28
N ALA A 2 -23.02 24.07 -17.72
CA ALA A 2 -23.02 22.64 -17.35
C ALA A 2 -22.67 21.70 -18.52
N CYS A 3 -23.38 21.83 -19.65
CA CYS A 3 -23.12 21.04 -20.87
C CYS A 3 -21.67 21.13 -21.35
N GLN A 4 -21.07 22.32 -21.30
CA GLN A 4 -19.68 22.53 -21.72
C GLN A 4 -18.70 21.77 -20.83
N ARG A 5 -18.86 21.86 -19.51
CA ARG A 5 -17.94 21.21 -18.56
C ARG A 5 -17.95 19.70 -18.73
N GLU A 6 -19.14 19.11 -18.78
CA GLU A 6 -19.31 17.66 -18.98
C GLU A 6 -18.82 17.23 -20.37
N TRP A 7 -19.10 18.02 -21.42
CA TRP A 7 -18.61 17.72 -22.77
C TRP A 7 -17.09 17.76 -22.86
N VAL A 8 -16.41 18.77 -22.28
CA VAL A 8 -14.94 18.86 -22.28
C VAL A 8 -14.32 17.65 -21.58
N TYR A 9 -14.90 17.23 -20.45
CA TYR A 9 -14.43 16.05 -19.72
C TYR A 9 -14.61 14.75 -20.52
N LEU A 10 -15.79 14.56 -21.11
CA LEU A 10 -16.08 13.34 -21.88
C LEU A 10 -15.42 13.32 -23.26
N GLU A 11 -15.09 14.47 -23.86
CA GLU A 11 -14.38 14.52 -25.15
C GLU A 11 -12.99 13.90 -25.04
N THR A 12 -12.24 14.21 -23.99
CA THR A 12 -10.89 13.64 -23.79
C THR A 12 -10.95 12.12 -23.66
N ILE A 13 -11.96 11.61 -22.95
CA ILE A 13 -12.13 10.18 -22.66
C ILE A 13 -12.62 9.41 -23.89
N PHE A 14 -13.72 9.86 -24.49
CA PHE A 14 -14.30 9.20 -25.66
C PHE A 14 -13.50 9.49 -26.94
N SER A 15 -12.44 10.30 -26.92
CA SER A 15 -11.48 10.36 -28.02
C SER A 15 -10.63 9.08 -28.13
N ALA A 16 -10.46 8.33 -27.03
CA ALA A 16 -9.67 7.11 -26.99
C ALA A 16 -10.41 5.93 -27.68
N PRO A 17 -9.88 5.35 -28.78
CA PRO A 17 -10.57 4.30 -29.52
C PRO A 17 -10.84 3.04 -28.69
N ASP A 18 -9.96 2.72 -27.74
CA ASP A 18 -10.13 1.54 -26.90
C ASP A 18 -11.28 1.72 -25.89
N ILE A 19 -11.48 2.92 -25.34
CA ILE A 19 -12.65 3.22 -24.49
C ILE A 19 -13.94 3.18 -25.32
N GLN A 20 -13.96 3.72 -26.54
CA GLN A 20 -15.13 3.62 -27.43
C GLN A 20 -15.52 2.17 -27.73
N ARG A 21 -14.55 1.26 -27.85
CA ARG A 21 -14.83 -0.18 -28.05
C ARG A 21 -15.42 -0.85 -26.82
N GLN A 22 -15.04 -0.40 -25.63
CA GLN A 22 -15.57 -0.92 -24.36
C GLN A 22 -16.96 -0.35 -24.05
N LEU A 23 -17.24 0.89 -24.49
CA LEU A 23 -18.50 1.61 -24.26
C LEU A 23 -19.12 2.10 -25.59
N PRO A 24 -19.55 1.19 -26.48
CA PRO A 24 -19.98 1.55 -27.84
C PRO A 24 -21.30 2.33 -27.88
N ALA A 25 -22.23 2.05 -26.96
CA ALA A 25 -23.51 2.74 -26.89
C ALA A 25 -23.33 4.20 -26.44
N GLU A 26 -22.47 4.41 -25.44
CA GLU A 26 -22.10 5.73 -24.92
C GLU A 26 -21.27 6.49 -25.96
N ALA A 27 -20.36 5.84 -26.68
CA ALA A 27 -19.60 6.48 -27.77
C ALA A 27 -20.50 7.00 -28.90
N GLN A 28 -21.54 6.24 -29.27
CA GLN A 28 -22.55 6.70 -30.23
C GLN A 28 -23.34 7.89 -29.69
N MET A 29 -23.78 7.84 -28.44
CA MET A 29 -24.48 8.95 -27.78
C MET A 29 -23.59 10.20 -27.69
N PHE A 30 -22.32 10.04 -27.37
CA PHE A 30 -21.35 11.13 -27.30
C PHE A 30 -21.14 11.77 -28.67
N THR A 31 -21.06 10.98 -29.74
CA THR A 31 -20.91 11.49 -31.11
C THR A 31 -22.03 12.45 -31.48
N ILE A 32 -23.28 12.12 -31.13
CA ILE A 32 -24.45 12.98 -31.36
C ILE A 32 -24.31 14.31 -30.60
N VAL A 33 -23.97 14.24 -29.31
CA VAL A 33 -23.78 15.44 -28.47
C VAL A 33 -22.61 16.27 -28.99
N ASN A 34 -21.52 15.63 -29.43
CA ASN A 34 -20.30 16.26 -29.90
C ASN A 34 -20.53 17.05 -31.19
N THR A 35 -21.23 16.47 -32.18
CA THR A 35 -21.61 17.18 -33.40
C THR A 35 -22.47 18.39 -33.08
N PHE A 36 -23.52 18.22 -32.26
CA PHE A 36 -24.36 19.34 -31.83
C PHE A 36 -23.56 20.45 -31.14
N TRP A 37 -22.64 20.08 -30.23
CA TRP A 37 -21.87 21.04 -29.46
C TRP A 37 -20.91 21.83 -30.36
N LYS A 38 -20.20 21.16 -31.27
CA LYS A 38 -19.31 21.81 -32.25
C LYS A 38 -20.07 22.78 -33.16
N ASP A 39 -21.23 22.37 -33.67
CA ASP A 39 -22.09 23.23 -34.50
C ASP A 39 -22.63 24.44 -33.72
N LEU A 40 -22.95 24.27 -32.43
CA LEU A 40 -23.37 25.37 -31.57
C LEU A 40 -22.22 26.35 -31.31
N MET A 41 -21.01 25.86 -31.06
CA MET A 41 -19.83 26.70 -30.84
C MET A 41 -19.44 27.46 -32.10
N LEU A 42 -19.50 26.83 -33.28
CA LEU A 42 -19.25 27.50 -34.56
C LEU A 42 -20.25 28.64 -34.80
N ARG A 43 -21.56 28.39 -34.63
CA ARG A 43 -22.59 29.43 -34.78
C ARG A 43 -22.43 30.57 -33.78
N THR A 44 -22.02 30.26 -32.56
CA THR A 44 -21.78 31.25 -31.51
C THR A 44 -20.53 32.09 -31.83
N HIS A 45 -19.49 31.47 -32.41
CA HIS A 45 -18.31 32.17 -32.90
C HIS A 45 -18.65 33.12 -34.05
N ASP A 46 -19.45 32.66 -35.03
CA ASP A 46 -19.88 33.46 -36.17
C ASP A 46 -20.81 34.61 -35.78
N THR A 47 -21.63 34.42 -34.73
CA THR A 47 -22.55 35.42 -34.19
C THR A 47 -22.33 35.61 -32.68
N PRO A 48 -21.33 36.40 -32.25
CA PRO A 48 -20.95 36.52 -30.84
C PRO A 48 -21.93 37.31 -29.97
N ASN A 49 -22.94 37.95 -30.58
CA ASN A 49 -23.96 38.68 -29.83
C ASN A 49 -24.84 37.69 -29.04
N CYS A 50 -24.84 37.80 -27.70
CA CYS A 50 -25.50 36.85 -26.81
C CYS A 50 -27.00 36.68 -27.10
N MET A 51 -27.71 37.77 -27.39
CA MET A 51 -29.14 37.72 -27.67
C MET A 51 -29.42 36.98 -28.98
N LYS A 52 -28.58 37.17 -30.00
CA LYS A 52 -28.72 36.46 -31.29
C LYS A 52 -28.28 35.00 -31.19
N ALA A 53 -27.17 34.71 -30.52
CA ALA A 53 -26.65 33.35 -30.35
C ALA A 53 -27.59 32.44 -29.56
N THR A 54 -28.34 33.00 -28.61
CA THR A 54 -29.28 32.26 -27.75
C THR A 54 -30.73 32.26 -28.25
N ALA A 55 -31.06 33.06 -29.28
CA ALA A 55 -32.42 33.19 -29.81
C ALA A 55 -32.90 32.00 -30.67
N ALA A 56 -32.07 30.97 -30.86
CA ALA A 56 -32.45 29.79 -31.63
C ALA A 56 -33.62 29.03 -30.94
N PRO A 57 -34.75 28.79 -31.64
CA PRO A 57 -35.89 28.08 -31.07
C PRO A 57 -35.50 26.68 -30.58
N GLY A 58 -35.94 26.30 -29.37
CA GLY A 58 -35.69 24.97 -28.80
C GLY A 58 -34.25 24.70 -28.34
N LEU A 59 -33.37 25.71 -28.36
CA LEU A 59 -31.97 25.54 -27.92
C LEU A 59 -31.88 25.10 -26.44
N CYS A 60 -32.70 25.70 -25.57
CA CYS A 60 -32.74 25.35 -24.14
C CYS A 60 -33.15 23.89 -23.93
N ASP A 61 -34.20 23.43 -24.63
CA ASP A 61 -34.68 22.05 -24.54
C ASP A 61 -33.63 21.06 -25.05
N THR A 62 -32.95 21.42 -26.14
CA THR A 62 -31.89 20.60 -26.74
C THR A 62 -30.68 20.50 -25.81
N LEU A 63 -30.23 21.62 -25.24
CA LEU A 63 -29.17 21.63 -24.22
C LEU A 63 -29.56 20.81 -22.99
N SER A 64 -30.81 20.89 -22.55
CA SER A 64 -31.32 20.11 -21.43
C SER A 64 -31.31 18.61 -21.72
N LYS A 65 -31.72 18.18 -22.93
CA LYS A 65 -31.63 16.78 -23.37
C LYS A 65 -30.19 16.28 -23.45
N HIS A 66 -29.27 17.11 -23.97
CA HIS A 66 -27.86 16.74 -24.03
C HIS A 66 -27.20 16.69 -22.65
N ASN A 67 -27.56 17.56 -21.70
CA ASN A 67 -27.13 17.44 -20.30
C ASN A 67 -27.55 16.09 -19.69
N HIS A 68 -28.80 15.65 -19.91
CA HIS A 68 -29.25 14.33 -19.42
C HIS A 68 -28.48 13.18 -20.09
N SER A 69 -28.15 13.33 -21.37
CA SER A 69 -27.36 12.33 -22.10
C SER A 69 -25.93 12.26 -21.56
N LEU A 70 -25.29 13.41 -21.32
CA LEU A 70 -23.96 13.52 -20.72
C LEU A 70 -23.92 12.92 -19.32
N GLU A 71 -24.92 13.19 -18.47
CA GLU A 71 -25.03 12.59 -17.13
C GLU A 71 -25.15 11.06 -17.19
N LYS A 72 -25.97 10.55 -18.12
CA LYS A 72 -26.12 9.10 -18.32
C LYS A 72 -24.79 8.46 -18.75
N MET A 73 -24.04 9.11 -19.65
CA MET A 73 -22.72 8.64 -20.07
C MET A 73 -21.73 8.66 -18.91
N ARG A 74 -21.72 9.72 -18.09
CA ARG A 74 -20.87 9.81 -16.89
C ARG A 74 -21.15 8.66 -15.93
N LYS A 75 -22.42 8.37 -15.63
CA LYS A 75 -22.79 7.24 -14.77
C LYS A 75 -22.32 5.91 -15.35
N SER A 76 -22.52 5.69 -16.65
CA SER A 76 -22.10 4.44 -17.31
C SER A 76 -20.58 4.27 -17.31
N LEU A 77 -19.84 5.37 -17.44
CA LEU A 77 -18.39 5.40 -17.29
C LEU A 77 -17.95 5.06 -15.86
N GLU A 78 -18.61 5.63 -14.84
CA GLU A 78 -18.32 5.29 -13.44
C GLU A 78 -18.57 3.81 -13.15
N ASP A 79 -19.69 3.26 -13.63
CA ASP A 79 -20.01 1.84 -13.50
C ASP A 79 -18.94 0.97 -14.21
N TYR A 80 -18.49 1.36 -15.40
CA TYR A 80 -17.40 0.67 -16.10
C TYR A 80 -16.08 0.70 -15.32
N LEU A 81 -15.64 1.86 -14.84
CA LEU A 81 -14.42 1.96 -14.03
C LEU A 81 -14.51 1.08 -12.78
N GLU A 82 -15.69 1.01 -12.18
CA GLU A 82 -15.92 0.21 -11.00
C GLU A 82 -15.85 -1.30 -11.30
N THR A 83 -16.29 -1.77 -12.47
CA THR A 83 -16.06 -3.17 -12.89
C THR A 83 -14.56 -3.48 -13.01
N LYS A 84 -13.76 -2.53 -13.48
CA LYS A 84 -12.30 -2.68 -13.59
C LYS A 84 -11.64 -2.73 -12.22
N ARG A 85 -12.10 -1.90 -11.27
CA ARG A 85 -11.62 -1.95 -9.88
C ARG A 85 -11.95 -3.26 -9.17
N GLN A 86 -13.14 -3.81 -9.42
CA GLN A 86 -13.51 -5.13 -8.87
C GLN A 86 -12.64 -6.25 -9.46
N ALA A 87 -12.29 -6.16 -10.74
CA ALA A 87 -11.43 -7.14 -11.39
C ALA A 87 -9.96 -7.06 -10.92
N PHE A 88 -9.46 -5.86 -10.62
CA PHE A 88 -8.15 -5.65 -10.01
C PHE A 88 -8.21 -4.59 -8.90
N PRO A 89 -8.36 -5.01 -7.63
CA PRO A 89 -8.65 -4.10 -6.51
C PRO A 89 -7.59 -3.02 -6.23
N ARG A 90 -6.35 -3.16 -6.70
CA ARG A 90 -5.35 -2.08 -6.56
C ARG A 90 -5.72 -0.83 -7.37
N PHE A 91 -6.61 -0.92 -8.36
CA PHE A 91 -7.15 0.24 -9.07
C PHE A 91 -8.04 1.15 -8.20
N TYR A 92 -8.46 0.73 -7.00
CA TYR A 92 -9.10 1.63 -6.03
C TYR A 92 -8.16 2.74 -5.53
N PHE A 93 -6.85 2.57 -5.67
CA PHE A 93 -5.84 3.53 -5.22
C PHE A 93 -5.43 4.53 -6.31
N LEU A 94 -6.03 4.44 -7.49
CA LEU A 94 -5.86 5.39 -8.58
C LEU A 94 -7.06 6.33 -8.66
N SER A 95 -6.79 7.56 -9.10
CA SER A 95 -7.85 8.47 -9.51
C SER A 95 -8.57 7.95 -10.76
N ASN A 96 -9.76 8.47 -11.05
CA ASN A 96 -10.48 8.11 -12.28
C ASN A 96 -9.64 8.41 -13.53
N ASP A 97 -8.97 9.55 -13.57
CA ASP A 97 -8.20 9.99 -14.74
C ASP A 97 -6.99 9.09 -14.99
N GLU A 98 -6.29 8.68 -13.94
CA GLU A 98 -5.17 7.74 -14.03
C GLU A 98 -5.62 6.34 -14.48
N LEU A 99 -6.75 5.86 -13.94
CA LEU A 99 -7.30 4.58 -14.38
C LEU A 99 -7.73 4.64 -15.84
N LEU A 100 -8.30 5.76 -16.29
CA LEU A 100 -8.66 5.96 -17.69
C LEU A 100 -7.43 6.03 -18.61
N GLU A 101 -6.35 6.67 -18.18
CA GLU A 101 -5.08 6.69 -18.92
C GLU A 101 -4.55 5.27 -19.14
N ILE A 102 -4.53 4.45 -18.08
CA ILE A 102 -4.14 3.04 -18.17
C ILE A 102 -5.06 2.25 -19.13
N LEU A 103 -6.37 2.49 -19.06
CA LEU A 103 -7.37 1.79 -19.89
C LEU A 103 -7.43 2.32 -21.33
N ALA A 104 -6.89 3.51 -21.62
CA ALA A 104 -6.83 4.05 -22.97
C ALA A 104 -5.71 3.39 -23.81
N HIS A 105 -4.70 2.80 -23.15
CA HIS A 105 -3.50 2.23 -23.78
C HIS A 105 -3.37 0.71 -23.60
N THR A 106 -4.48 -0.04 -23.61
CA THR A 106 -4.49 -1.48 -23.32
C THR A 106 -3.59 -2.34 -24.23
N LYS A 107 -3.27 -1.87 -25.44
CA LYS A 107 -2.41 -2.60 -26.39
C LYS A 107 -0.91 -2.39 -26.16
N GLU A 108 -0.54 -1.42 -25.34
CA GLU A 108 0.85 -1.08 -25.07
C GLU A 108 1.15 -1.33 -23.58
N PRO A 109 1.65 -2.52 -23.21
CA PRO A 109 1.93 -2.85 -21.80
C PRO A 109 2.87 -1.87 -21.10
N HIS A 110 3.71 -1.17 -21.86
CA HIS A 110 4.64 -0.18 -21.34
C HIS A 110 3.93 1.08 -20.81
N ALA A 111 2.71 1.36 -21.26
CA ALA A 111 1.95 2.53 -20.83
C ALA A 111 1.56 2.48 -19.34
N VAL A 112 1.52 1.30 -18.71
CA VAL A 112 1.22 1.20 -17.26
C VAL A 112 2.39 1.65 -16.38
N GLN A 113 3.63 1.65 -16.91
CA GLN A 113 4.86 1.81 -16.11
C GLN A 113 4.84 3.03 -15.18
N PRO A 114 4.35 4.22 -15.60
CA PRO A 114 4.30 5.40 -14.73
C PRO A 114 3.38 5.26 -13.51
N HIS A 115 2.42 4.33 -13.56
CA HIS A 115 1.41 4.13 -12.52
C HIS A 115 1.75 2.98 -11.56
N LEU A 116 2.76 2.15 -11.86
CA LEU A 116 3.09 0.97 -11.06
C LEU A 116 3.46 1.32 -9.62
N CYS A 117 4.13 2.45 -9.39
CA CYS A 117 4.50 2.92 -8.04
C CYS A 117 3.31 3.31 -7.15
N LYS A 118 2.11 3.48 -7.74
CA LYS A 118 0.85 3.68 -7.00
C LYS A 118 0.12 2.38 -6.74
N LEU A 119 0.33 1.38 -7.60
CA LEU A 119 -0.29 0.06 -7.49
C LEU A 119 0.49 -0.86 -6.55
N PHE A 120 1.82 -0.76 -6.53
CA PHE A 120 2.73 -1.61 -5.75
C PHE A 120 3.69 -0.75 -4.94
N ASP A 121 4.19 -1.26 -3.81
CA ASP A 121 5.05 -0.48 -2.91
C ASP A 121 6.43 -0.17 -3.55
N ALA A 122 7.14 -1.20 -4.05
CA ALA A 122 8.48 -1.04 -4.61
C ALA A 122 8.65 -1.46 -6.08
N ILE A 123 7.58 -1.83 -6.79
CA ILE A 123 7.66 -2.06 -8.24
C ILE A 123 7.67 -0.69 -8.95
N MET A 124 8.87 -0.19 -9.24
CA MET A 124 9.02 1.04 -10.03
C MET A 124 8.85 0.80 -11.52
N ARG A 125 9.29 -0.38 -11.99
CA ARG A 125 9.11 -0.80 -13.37
C ARG A 125 9.10 -2.31 -13.49
N LEU A 126 8.43 -2.80 -14.53
CA LEU A 126 8.54 -4.17 -15.00
C LEU A 126 9.57 -4.23 -16.14
N GLU A 127 10.40 -5.26 -16.14
CA GLU A 127 11.31 -5.53 -17.24
C GLU A 127 10.60 -6.42 -18.28
N PHE A 128 10.49 -5.93 -19.51
CA PHE A 128 9.93 -6.70 -20.63
C PHE A 128 11.04 -7.34 -21.46
N GLY A 129 10.73 -8.40 -22.19
CA GLY A 129 11.70 -9.08 -23.06
C GLY A 129 12.28 -8.17 -24.15
N ASP A 130 13.51 -8.48 -24.61
CA ASP A 130 14.31 -7.62 -25.49
C ASP A 130 13.70 -7.38 -26.89
N ALA A 131 12.76 -8.22 -27.33
CA ALA A 131 12.09 -8.05 -28.61
C ALA A 131 11.21 -6.78 -28.59
N HIS A 132 11.24 -6.01 -29.68
CA HIS A 132 10.40 -4.82 -29.78
C HIS A 132 8.91 -5.20 -29.68
N GLY A 133 8.20 -4.57 -28.75
CA GLY A 133 6.79 -4.90 -28.47
C GLY A 133 6.61 -6.23 -27.73
N SER A 134 7.66 -6.77 -27.08
CA SER A 134 7.54 -7.96 -26.25
C SER A 134 6.50 -7.75 -25.16
N ILE A 135 5.66 -8.76 -24.99
CA ILE A 135 4.68 -8.85 -23.91
C ILE A 135 5.18 -9.74 -22.77
N ASP A 136 6.37 -10.35 -22.90
CA ASP A 136 6.94 -11.20 -21.85
C ASP A 136 7.46 -10.31 -20.71
N ILE A 137 7.03 -10.59 -19.47
CA ILE A 137 7.42 -9.87 -18.26
C ILE A 137 8.48 -10.71 -17.52
N LEU A 138 9.69 -10.19 -17.41
CA LEU A 138 10.86 -10.92 -16.93
C LEU A 138 11.16 -10.71 -15.46
N SER A 139 11.04 -9.47 -14.97
CA SER A 139 11.34 -9.13 -13.57
C SER A 139 10.59 -7.89 -13.12
N MET A 140 10.51 -7.73 -11.79
CA MET A 140 10.18 -6.47 -11.14
C MET A 140 11.45 -5.76 -10.69
N ASN A 141 11.48 -4.43 -10.83
CA ASN A 141 12.66 -3.64 -10.56
C ASN A 141 12.31 -2.47 -9.61
N SER A 142 13.15 -2.26 -8.59
CA SER A 142 12.96 -1.20 -7.59
C SER A 142 13.65 0.12 -7.97
N SER A 143 13.41 1.16 -7.16
CA SER A 143 13.99 2.50 -7.32
C SER A 143 15.51 2.53 -7.04
N GLU A 144 15.99 1.56 -6.27
CA GLU A 144 17.39 1.37 -5.91
C GLU A 144 18.16 0.58 -6.97
N GLY A 145 17.44 0.03 -7.97
CA GLY A 145 18.00 -0.82 -9.03
C GLY A 145 18.01 -2.31 -8.68
N GLU A 146 17.31 -2.74 -7.64
CA GLU A 146 17.14 -4.16 -7.35
C GLU A 146 16.27 -4.81 -8.42
N ARG A 147 16.68 -5.97 -8.91
CA ARG A 147 15.98 -6.75 -9.93
C ARG A 147 15.59 -8.11 -9.35
N VAL A 148 14.30 -8.39 -9.26
CA VAL A 148 13.78 -9.69 -8.81
C VAL A 148 13.09 -10.38 -9.99
N PRO A 149 13.64 -11.50 -10.48
CA PRO A 149 13.06 -12.21 -11.61
C PRO A 149 11.71 -12.85 -11.26
N PHE A 150 10.80 -12.83 -12.22
CA PHE A 150 9.60 -13.65 -12.18
C PHE A 150 9.91 -15.09 -12.61
N GLY A 151 8.94 -15.97 -12.41
CA GLY A 151 8.96 -17.31 -12.99
C GLY A 151 8.87 -17.29 -14.52
N ARG A 152 8.81 -18.48 -15.13
CA ARG A 152 8.64 -18.61 -16.59
C ARG A 152 7.19 -18.27 -16.99
N ASN A 153 7.02 -17.73 -18.20
CA ASN A 153 5.73 -17.57 -18.90
C ASN A 153 4.79 -16.46 -18.37
N LEU A 154 5.27 -15.46 -17.63
CA LEU A 154 4.46 -14.29 -17.31
C LEU A 154 4.38 -13.35 -18.52
N LYS A 155 3.17 -13.03 -18.99
CA LYS A 155 2.94 -12.20 -20.18
C LYS A 155 1.85 -11.16 -19.95
N ALA A 156 2.05 -9.95 -20.45
CA ALA A 156 1.04 -8.90 -20.54
C ALA A 156 0.06 -9.18 -21.70
N ARG A 157 -0.76 -10.23 -21.54
CA ARG A 157 -1.74 -10.67 -22.54
C ARG A 157 -3.15 -10.57 -21.99
N GLY A 158 -4.08 -10.07 -22.79
CA GLY A 158 -5.48 -9.94 -22.40
C GLY A 158 -5.77 -8.60 -21.76
N ASN A 159 -6.77 -8.54 -20.87
CA ASN A 159 -7.11 -7.29 -20.20
C ASN A 159 -6.04 -6.93 -19.16
N ILE A 160 -5.94 -5.64 -18.86
CA ILE A 160 -4.91 -5.11 -17.98
C ILE A 160 -5.02 -5.62 -16.55
N GLU A 161 -6.26 -5.74 -16.05
CA GLU A 161 -6.57 -6.34 -14.77
C GLU A 161 -6.04 -7.80 -14.66
N ASP A 162 -6.13 -8.59 -15.73
CA ASP A 162 -5.82 -10.01 -15.70
C ASP A 162 -4.31 -10.23 -15.54
N TRP A 163 -3.51 -9.52 -16.34
CA TRP A 163 -2.07 -9.68 -16.28
C TRP A 163 -1.43 -8.92 -15.12
N LEU A 164 -2.02 -7.82 -14.63
CA LEU A 164 -1.57 -7.17 -13.38
C LEU A 164 -1.86 -8.04 -12.16
N ASN A 165 -3.00 -8.73 -12.12
CA ASN A 165 -3.25 -9.79 -11.13
C ASN A 165 -2.18 -10.89 -11.21
N ALA A 166 -1.83 -11.34 -12.42
CA ALA A 166 -0.78 -12.33 -12.60
C ALA A 166 0.60 -11.82 -12.13
N VAL A 167 0.92 -10.55 -12.35
CA VAL A 167 2.13 -9.89 -11.80
C VAL A 167 2.11 -9.92 -10.28
N GLN A 168 1.00 -9.56 -9.64
CA GLN A 168 0.86 -9.59 -8.17
C GLN A 168 1.08 -11.01 -7.61
N VAL A 169 0.46 -12.03 -8.20
CA VAL A 169 0.63 -13.43 -7.76
C VAL A 169 2.07 -13.92 -7.97
N ASN A 170 2.71 -13.54 -9.07
CA ASN A 170 4.09 -13.92 -9.33
C ASN A 170 5.09 -13.15 -8.45
N MET A 171 4.78 -11.92 -8.06
CA MET A 171 5.57 -11.16 -7.08
C MET A 171 5.64 -11.91 -5.75
N THR A 172 4.50 -12.28 -5.18
CA THR A 172 4.46 -12.98 -3.89
C THR A 172 5.14 -14.35 -3.98
N THR A 173 4.88 -15.09 -5.06
CA THR A 173 5.48 -16.41 -5.31
C THR A 173 7.00 -16.34 -5.49
N SER A 174 7.51 -15.36 -6.24
CA SER A 174 8.94 -15.15 -6.43
C SER A 174 9.62 -14.81 -5.11
N LEU A 175 9.04 -13.91 -4.31
CA LEU A 175 9.60 -13.51 -3.02
C LEU A 175 9.55 -14.64 -2.00
N HIS A 176 8.49 -15.45 -1.98
CA HIS A 176 8.42 -16.66 -1.14
C HIS A 176 9.55 -17.65 -1.47
N ARG A 177 9.76 -17.95 -2.75
CA ARG A 177 10.88 -18.80 -3.21
C ARG A 177 12.24 -18.20 -2.84
N SER A 178 12.42 -16.89 -3.06
CA SER A 178 13.65 -16.19 -2.71
C SER A 178 13.89 -16.20 -1.20
N MET A 179 12.85 -16.05 -0.38
CA MET A 179 12.93 -16.14 1.09
C MET A 179 13.38 -17.52 1.52
N LYS A 180 12.75 -18.58 1.00
CA LYS A 180 13.10 -19.97 1.30
C LYS A 180 14.56 -20.29 0.95
N ALA A 181 15.00 -19.86 -0.24
CA ALA A 181 16.40 -20.00 -0.65
C ALA A 181 17.34 -19.21 0.28
N CYS A 182 16.97 -17.97 0.61
CA CYS A 182 17.75 -17.09 1.50
C CYS A 182 17.93 -17.69 2.91
N VAL A 183 16.91 -18.35 3.45
CA VAL A 183 16.99 -19.12 4.71
C VAL A 183 17.94 -20.29 4.58
N GLY A 184 17.86 -21.05 3.49
CA GLY A 184 18.69 -22.25 3.25
C GLY A 184 20.17 -21.94 3.02
N ASP A 185 20.46 -20.80 2.38
CA ASP A 185 21.82 -20.38 2.01
C ASP A 185 22.54 -19.60 3.15
N TYR A 186 21.87 -19.32 4.28
CA TYR A 186 22.48 -18.57 5.38
C TYR A 186 23.58 -19.37 6.09
N GLU A 187 24.82 -18.88 5.99
CA GLU A 187 25.95 -19.39 6.76
C GLU A 187 26.56 -18.27 7.64
N PRO A 188 26.63 -18.44 8.99
CA PRO A 188 27.13 -17.39 9.89
C PRO A 188 28.54 -16.87 9.56
N SER A 189 29.42 -17.75 9.05
CA SER A 189 30.80 -17.43 8.68
C SER A 189 30.90 -16.53 7.45
N GLN A 190 29.83 -16.44 6.64
CA GLN A 190 29.81 -15.75 5.34
C GLN A 190 28.81 -14.59 5.29
N ARG A 191 28.31 -14.09 6.43
CA ARG A 191 27.29 -13.03 6.50
C ARG A 191 27.62 -11.83 5.59
N ASP A 192 28.87 -11.34 5.63
CA ASP A 192 29.31 -10.15 4.88
C ASP A 192 29.16 -10.30 3.35
N SER A 193 29.28 -11.51 2.80
CA SER A 193 29.04 -11.79 1.38
C SER A 193 27.61 -12.22 1.10
N TRP A 194 27.00 -12.96 2.03
CA TRP A 194 25.63 -13.50 1.91
C TRP A 194 24.57 -12.41 1.76
N ILE A 195 24.75 -11.26 2.42
CA ILE A 195 23.81 -10.12 2.34
C ILE A 195 23.60 -9.55 0.93
N PHE A 196 24.43 -9.93 -0.05
CA PHE A 196 24.32 -9.50 -1.44
C PHE A 196 23.85 -10.62 -2.40
N LEU A 197 23.60 -11.83 -1.90
CA LEU A 197 23.22 -13.00 -2.73
C LEU A 197 21.71 -13.04 -3.02
N HIS A 198 20.90 -12.46 -2.15
CA HIS A 198 19.43 -12.50 -2.22
C HIS A 198 18.84 -11.09 -2.25
N PRO A 199 17.56 -10.94 -2.65
CA PRO A 199 16.88 -9.66 -2.57
C PRO A 199 16.96 -9.07 -1.15
N ALA A 200 17.14 -7.76 -1.06
CA ALA A 200 17.35 -6.99 0.17
C ALA A 200 16.29 -7.29 1.24
N GLN A 201 15.02 -7.38 0.82
CA GLN A 201 13.90 -7.72 1.69
C GLN A 201 14.02 -9.12 2.30
N CYS A 202 14.50 -10.11 1.54
CA CYS A 202 14.73 -11.47 2.04
C CYS A 202 15.88 -11.47 3.05
N VAL A 203 16.99 -10.82 2.71
CA VAL A 203 18.16 -10.70 3.59
C VAL A 203 17.79 -10.08 4.93
N ALA A 204 17.03 -8.97 4.92
CA ALA A 204 16.56 -8.31 6.14
C ALA A 204 15.68 -9.22 7.01
N SER A 205 14.76 -9.95 6.39
CA SER A 205 13.83 -10.83 7.11
C SER A 205 14.54 -12.06 7.69
N VAL A 206 15.43 -12.70 6.92
CA VAL A 206 16.24 -13.84 7.41
C VAL A 206 17.20 -13.39 8.50
N THR A 207 17.70 -12.17 8.45
CA THR A 207 18.51 -11.59 9.54
C THR A 207 17.72 -11.52 10.85
N TYR A 208 16.45 -11.08 10.81
CA TYR A 208 15.56 -11.12 11.97
C TYR A 208 15.29 -12.56 12.46
N MET A 209 15.11 -13.52 11.54
CA MET A 209 14.88 -14.93 11.90
C MET A 209 16.08 -15.52 12.62
N VAL A 210 17.29 -15.30 12.09
CA VAL A 210 18.53 -15.77 12.71
C VAL A 210 18.71 -15.13 14.07
N TRP A 211 18.51 -13.81 14.17
CA TRP A 211 18.59 -13.12 15.45
C TRP A 211 17.64 -13.71 16.49
N ALA A 212 16.38 -13.96 16.11
CA ALA A 212 15.41 -14.55 17.02
C ALA A 212 15.80 -15.97 17.45
N LYS A 213 16.20 -16.80 16.50
CA LYS A 213 16.64 -18.18 16.75
C LYS A 213 17.85 -18.25 17.68
N GLU A 214 18.86 -17.41 17.48
CA GLU A 214 20.07 -17.39 18.30
C GLU A 214 19.79 -16.86 19.72
N CYS A 215 18.90 -15.86 19.87
CA CYS A 215 18.41 -15.44 21.19
C CYS A 215 17.71 -16.58 21.93
N GLU A 216 16.81 -17.30 21.26
CA GLU A 216 16.08 -18.42 21.89
C GLU A 216 16.99 -19.59 22.25
N GLY A 217 17.99 -19.89 21.40
CA GLY A 217 19.02 -20.89 21.70
C GLY A 217 19.94 -20.48 22.87
N ALA A 218 20.11 -19.18 23.11
CA ALA A 218 20.93 -18.65 24.18
C ALA A 218 20.27 -18.69 25.58
N PHE A 219 18.94 -18.64 25.67
CA PHE A 219 18.22 -18.58 26.96
C PHE A 219 18.49 -19.78 27.89
N GLY A 220 18.85 -20.96 27.35
CA GLY A 220 19.17 -22.16 28.12
C GLY A 220 20.64 -22.38 28.45
N LEU A 221 21.54 -21.48 28.03
CA LEU A 221 22.98 -21.64 28.16
C LEU A 221 23.56 -20.62 29.15
N ALA A 222 24.40 -21.06 30.07
CA ALA A 222 25.10 -20.16 30.99
C ALA A 222 26.00 -19.18 30.19
N GLY A 223 25.72 -17.88 30.31
CA GLY A 223 26.42 -16.85 29.54
C GLY A 223 26.05 -16.82 28.04
N GLY A 224 24.96 -17.48 27.65
CA GLY A 224 24.55 -17.64 26.25
C GLY A 224 24.27 -16.29 25.56
N LEU A 225 23.48 -15.42 26.21
CA LEU A 225 23.13 -14.12 25.66
C LEU A 225 24.36 -13.20 25.56
N GLU A 226 25.29 -13.26 26.51
CA GLU A 226 26.54 -12.50 26.48
C GLU A 226 27.44 -12.93 25.33
N LYS A 227 27.49 -14.24 25.03
CA LYS A 227 28.20 -14.76 23.86
C LYS A 227 27.52 -14.32 22.56
N TRP A 228 26.19 -14.36 22.51
CA TRP A 228 25.42 -13.91 21.36
C TRP A 228 25.59 -12.41 21.12
N HIS A 229 25.51 -11.59 22.17
CA HIS A 229 25.76 -10.15 22.13
C HIS A 229 27.14 -9.82 21.54
N LYS A 230 28.20 -10.51 21.98
CA LYS A 230 29.55 -10.35 21.40
C LYS A 230 29.58 -10.66 19.90
N THR A 231 28.80 -11.65 19.47
CA THR A 231 28.70 -12.05 18.06
C THR A 231 28.00 -10.97 17.24
N ILE A 232 26.88 -10.42 17.72
CA ILE A 232 26.18 -9.31 17.06
C ILE A 232 27.09 -8.08 16.95
N VAL A 233 27.82 -7.73 18.02
CA VAL A 233 28.78 -6.61 18.00
C VAL A 233 29.87 -6.82 16.94
N ALA A 234 30.38 -8.05 16.79
CA ALA A 234 31.36 -8.37 15.75
C ALA A 234 30.76 -8.26 14.34
N GLN A 235 29.53 -8.74 14.12
CA GLN A 235 28.80 -8.64 12.86
C GLN A 235 28.51 -7.18 12.48
N LEU A 236 28.07 -6.35 13.44
CA LEU A 236 27.93 -4.90 13.28
C LEU A 236 29.25 -4.24 12.88
N GLY A 237 30.35 -4.68 13.48
CA GLY A 237 31.70 -4.26 13.07
C GLY A 237 32.00 -4.59 11.61
N GLY A 238 31.55 -5.75 11.11
CA GLY A 238 31.60 -6.15 9.70
C GLY A 238 30.82 -5.21 8.78
N LEU A 239 29.55 -4.98 9.08
CA LEU A 239 28.71 -4.04 8.32
C LEU A 239 29.29 -2.62 8.30
N THR A 240 29.85 -2.15 9.43
CA THR A 240 30.49 -0.83 9.51
C THR A 240 31.81 -0.76 8.73
N ARG A 241 32.48 -1.87 8.48
CA ARG A 241 33.61 -1.92 7.54
C ARG A 241 33.11 -1.90 6.10
N LEU A 242 32.08 -2.69 5.78
CA LEU A 242 31.47 -2.74 4.45
C LEU A 242 30.94 -1.38 4.00
N ILE A 243 30.29 -0.61 4.88
CA ILE A 243 29.72 0.70 4.50
C ILE A 243 30.79 1.72 4.06
N ARG A 244 32.04 1.57 4.55
CA ARG A 244 33.21 2.38 4.19
C ARG A 244 33.89 1.91 2.91
N SER A 245 33.54 0.73 2.41
CA SER A 245 34.02 0.21 1.14
C SER A 245 33.27 0.83 -0.06
N PRO A 246 33.81 0.73 -1.29
CA PRO A 246 33.08 1.13 -2.48
C PRO A 246 31.90 0.19 -2.73
N LEU A 247 30.68 0.69 -2.51
CA LEU A 247 29.42 -0.02 -2.72
C LEU A 247 28.58 0.66 -3.80
N THR A 248 27.85 -0.14 -4.59
CA THR A 248 26.78 0.37 -5.45
C THR A 248 25.66 1.01 -4.62
N LYS A 249 24.76 1.77 -5.26
CA LYS A 249 23.59 2.38 -4.59
C LYS A 249 22.76 1.32 -3.85
N LEU A 250 22.43 0.22 -4.53
CA LEU A 250 21.68 -0.90 -3.96
C LEU A 250 22.39 -1.52 -2.75
N GLN A 251 23.66 -1.90 -2.90
CA GLN A 251 24.44 -2.50 -1.82
C GLN A 251 24.54 -1.57 -0.61
N ARG A 252 24.69 -0.25 -0.84
CA ARG A 252 24.72 0.74 0.24
C ARG A 252 23.37 0.82 0.96
N CYS A 253 22.24 0.75 0.24
CA CYS A 253 20.90 0.70 0.86
C CYS A 253 20.75 -0.55 1.75
N ILE A 254 21.16 -1.73 1.25
CA ILE A 254 21.13 -2.99 2.00
C ILE A 254 21.94 -2.87 3.30
N VAL A 255 23.21 -2.49 3.21
CA VAL A 255 24.10 -2.38 4.37
C VAL A 255 23.58 -1.35 5.37
N THR A 256 23.11 -0.19 4.90
CA THR A 256 22.56 0.87 5.78
C THR A 256 21.32 0.39 6.52
N SER A 257 20.42 -0.30 5.83
CA SER A 257 19.20 -0.89 6.40
C SER A 257 19.55 -1.90 7.50
N LEU A 258 20.48 -2.82 7.21
CA LEU A 258 20.94 -3.84 8.16
C LEU A 258 21.67 -3.23 9.38
N VAL A 259 22.46 -2.18 9.19
CA VAL A 259 23.10 -1.49 10.34
C VAL A 259 22.05 -0.94 11.29
N THR A 260 20.99 -0.29 10.78
CA THR A 260 19.91 0.24 11.61
C THR A 260 19.22 -0.86 12.40
N THR A 261 18.89 -1.99 11.76
CA THR A 261 18.19 -3.10 12.43
C THR A 261 19.10 -3.86 13.40
N ASP A 262 20.37 -4.09 13.05
CA ASP A 262 21.31 -4.83 13.90
C ASP A 262 21.71 -4.03 15.16
N VAL A 263 21.75 -2.69 15.07
CA VAL A 263 21.93 -1.80 16.23
C VAL A 263 20.81 -2.02 17.23
N HIS A 264 19.57 -1.97 16.77
CA HIS A 264 18.40 -2.22 17.61
C HIS A 264 18.37 -3.65 18.16
N ALA A 265 18.70 -4.65 17.34
CA ALA A 265 18.78 -6.05 17.73
C ALA A 265 19.82 -6.29 18.84
N ARG A 266 21.00 -5.66 18.76
CA ARG A 266 22.01 -5.67 19.83
C ARG A 266 21.46 -5.06 21.11
N ASP A 267 20.85 -3.89 21.01
CA ASP A 267 20.36 -3.13 22.17
C ASP A 267 19.27 -3.94 22.91
N ILE A 268 18.42 -4.67 22.19
CA ILE A 268 17.48 -5.63 22.79
C ILE A 268 18.23 -6.74 23.55
N VAL A 269 19.25 -7.37 22.96
CA VAL A 269 20.00 -8.42 23.65
C VAL A 269 20.67 -7.88 24.92
N GLU A 270 21.20 -6.66 24.89
CA GLU A 270 21.75 -6.00 26.07
C GLU A 270 20.68 -5.77 27.15
N GLU A 271 19.48 -5.31 26.78
CA GLU A 271 18.34 -5.19 27.70
C GLU A 271 17.94 -6.54 28.31
N LEU A 272 17.87 -7.61 27.50
CA LEU A 272 17.52 -8.97 27.97
C LEU A 272 18.54 -9.51 28.98
N ILE A 273 19.84 -9.23 28.77
CA ILE A 273 20.90 -9.57 29.73
C ILE A 273 20.71 -8.80 31.04
N GLN A 274 20.48 -7.49 30.98
CA GLN A 274 20.26 -6.64 32.16
C GLN A 274 19.04 -7.10 32.98
N LEU A 275 17.97 -7.48 32.28
CA LEU A 275 16.74 -7.99 32.88
C LEU A 275 16.82 -9.47 33.29
N LYS A 276 17.93 -10.16 33.02
CA LYS A 276 18.16 -11.58 33.34
C LYS A 276 17.07 -12.50 32.74
N VAL A 277 16.75 -12.28 31.47
CA VAL A 277 15.78 -13.11 30.75
C VAL A 277 16.41 -14.43 30.38
N HIS A 278 15.78 -15.53 30.78
CA HIS A 278 16.28 -16.91 30.58
C HIS A 278 15.26 -17.84 29.93
N ALA A 279 14.14 -17.33 29.42
CA ALA A 279 13.11 -18.18 28.85
C ALA A 279 12.33 -17.50 27.72
N THR A 280 11.92 -18.31 26.75
CA THR A 280 11.12 -17.88 25.59
C THR A 280 9.70 -17.40 25.96
N HIS A 281 9.23 -17.71 27.17
CA HIS A 281 7.92 -17.26 27.65
C HIS A 281 7.97 -15.91 28.39
N ASP A 282 9.16 -15.35 28.63
CA ASP A 282 9.32 -14.05 29.27
C ASP A 282 8.70 -12.95 28.42
N PHE A 283 7.99 -12.02 29.07
CA PHE A 283 7.33 -10.92 28.37
C PHE A 283 8.32 -9.99 27.67
N ASN A 284 9.50 -9.76 28.24
CA ASN A 284 10.52 -8.90 27.62
C ASN A 284 11.08 -9.47 26.33
N TRP A 285 11.02 -10.79 26.15
CA TRP A 285 11.28 -11.45 24.89
C TRP A 285 10.04 -11.43 23.98
N LYS A 286 8.88 -11.83 24.50
CA LYS A 286 7.65 -11.93 23.73
C LYS A 286 7.21 -10.59 23.14
N LYS A 287 7.46 -9.45 23.80
CA LYS A 287 7.10 -8.10 23.31
C LYS A 287 7.81 -7.74 21.99
N GLN A 288 8.93 -8.40 21.68
CA GLN A 288 9.72 -8.14 20.47
C GLN A 288 9.06 -8.73 19.22
N LEU A 289 9.30 -8.10 18.07
CA LEU A 289 8.89 -8.60 16.77
C LEU A 289 9.86 -9.72 16.33
N ARG A 290 9.37 -10.96 16.25
CA ARG A 290 10.20 -12.16 16.03
C ARG A 290 9.76 -12.87 14.76
N TYR A 291 10.72 -13.22 13.92
CA TYR A 291 10.47 -13.87 12.64
C TYR A 291 10.87 -15.33 12.75
N MET A 292 10.12 -16.20 12.10
CA MET A 292 10.45 -17.62 12.02
C MET A 292 10.02 -18.17 10.66
N TRP A 293 10.83 -19.09 10.13
CA TRP A 293 10.39 -19.96 9.05
C TRP A 293 9.68 -21.17 9.66
N ASP A 294 8.39 -21.30 9.39
CA ASP A 294 7.60 -22.45 9.81
C ASP A 294 7.74 -23.56 8.76
N VAL A 295 8.29 -24.70 9.18
CA VAL A 295 8.59 -25.82 8.28
C VAL A 295 7.32 -26.55 7.84
N ASP A 296 6.29 -26.60 8.68
CA ASP A 296 5.05 -27.31 8.40
C ASP A 296 4.15 -26.50 7.46
N LEU A 297 4.11 -25.18 7.64
CA LEU A 297 3.42 -24.25 6.73
C LEU A 297 4.21 -23.95 5.46
N ASP A 298 5.52 -24.25 5.45
CA ASP A 298 6.48 -23.82 4.43
C ASP A 298 6.43 -22.30 4.19
N ASP A 299 6.37 -21.51 5.26
CA ASP A 299 6.08 -20.08 5.19
C ASP A 299 6.76 -19.27 6.32
N THR A 300 6.89 -17.95 6.12
CA THR A 300 7.39 -17.06 7.16
C THR A 300 6.26 -16.59 8.07
N LEU A 301 6.43 -16.82 9.37
CA LEU A 301 5.57 -16.25 10.41
C LEU A 301 6.31 -15.16 11.18
N ILE A 302 5.55 -14.13 11.54
CA ILE A 302 5.98 -13.07 12.46
C ILE A 302 5.15 -13.20 13.73
N GLN A 303 5.83 -13.19 14.86
CA GLN A 303 5.23 -13.26 16.20
C GLN A 303 5.54 -11.99 16.99
N GLN A 304 4.54 -11.45 17.64
CA GLN A 304 4.71 -10.37 18.61
C GLN A 304 3.68 -10.52 19.73
N SER A 305 4.13 -10.52 20.98
CA SER A 305 3.32 -10.89 22.13
C SER A 305 2.70 -12.29 21.94
N ASN A 306 1.37 -12.39 21.87
CA ASN A 306 0.63 -13.62 21.55
C ASN A 306 0.09 -13.64 20.10
N VAL A 307 0.39 -12.61 19.31
CA VAL A 307 -0.09 -12.46 17.94
C VAL A 307 0.83 -13.22 16.99
N SER A 308 0.24 -13.88 15.99
CA SER A 308 0.96 -14.49 14.87
C SER A 308 0.40 -13.97 13.54
N ILE A 309 1.28 -13.43 12.70
CA ILE A 309 0.96 -12.81 11.41
C ILE A 309 1.78 -13.52 10.33
N ARG A 310 1.15 -13.90 9.22
CA ARG A 310 1.86 -14.39 8.04
C ARG A 310 2.57 -13.25 7.34
N TYR A 311 3.78 -13.49 6.85
CA TYR A 311 4.50 -12.51 6.05
C TYR A 311 3.75 -12.22 4.74
N GLY A 312 3.58 -10.94 4.38
CA GLY A 312 2.71 -10.57 3.26
C GLY A 312 3.34 -10.73 1.87
N TYR A 313 4.67 -10.78 1.78
CA TYR A 313 5.41 -10.87 0.51
C TYR A 313 5.06 -9.77 -0.53
N GLU A 314 4.59 -8.60 -0.09
CA GLU A 314 4.62 -7.41 -0.94
C GLU A 314 6.08 -7.03 -1.19
N TYR A 315 6.43 -6.73 -2.44
CA TYR A 315 7.80 -6.33 -2.77
C TYR A 315 8.11 -4.94 -2.21
N MET A 316 9.06 -4.89 -1.27
CA MET A 316 9.49 -3.66 -0.58
C MET A 316 10.83 -3.10 -1.10
N GLY A 317 11.51 -3.83 -2.00
CA GLY A 317 12.84 -3.47 -2.49
C GLY A 317 13.88 -3.33 -1.37
N ALA A 318 14.97 -2.61 -1.65
CA ALA A 318 15.99 -2.26 -0.66
C ALA A 318 15.58 -1.03 0.17
N CYS A 319 14.49 -1.17 0.92
CA CYS A 319 13.91 -0.08 1.69
C CYS A 319 14.79 0.38 2.86
N SER A 320 14.78 1.69 3.11
CA SER A 320 15.31 2.26 4.35
C SER A 320 14.41 1.90 5.53
N ARG A 321 15.04 1.70 6.69
CA ARG A 321 14.36 1.42 7.96
C ARG A 321 14.42 2.63 8.88
N LEU A 322 13.33 2.86 9.59
CA LEU A 322 13.27 3.81 10.68
C LEU A 322 14.16 3.33 11.84
N VAL A 323 14.82 4.26 12.53
CA VAL A 323 15.52 3.93 13.78
C VAL A 323 14.46 3.57 14.82
N ILE A 324 14.51 2.33 15.31
CA ILE A 324 13.54 1.80 16.27
C ILE A 324 13.95 2.24 17.67
N THR A 325 12.99 2.82 18.40
CA THR A 325 13.15 3.27 19.78
C THR A 325 12.16 2.51 20.68
N PRO A 326 12.32 2.54 22.02
CA PRO A 326 11.35 1.94 22.93
C PRO A 326 9.92 2.49 22.80
N LEU A 327 9.74 3.68 22.21
CA LEU A 327 8.42 4.22 21.89
C LEU A 327 7.86 3.59 20.61
N THR A 328 8.71 3.42 19.59
CA THR A 328 8.39 2.72 18.33
C THR A 328 7.95 1.29 18.60
N ASP A 329 8.68 0.54 19.46
CA ASP A 329 8.33 -0.84 19.81
C ASP A 329 6.96 -0.96 20.48
N ARG A 330 6.68 -0.04 21.42
CA ARG A 330 5.37 0.02 22.10
C ARG A 330 4.25 0.33 21.12
N CYS A 331 4.50 1.24 20.17
CA CYS A 331 3.56 1.53 19.09
C CYS A 331 3.32 0.28 18.22
N TRP A 332 4.37 -0.42 17.80
CA TRP A 332 4.26 -1.64 17.00
C TRP A 332 3.45 -2.72 17.70
N MET A 333 3.75 -2.98 18.98
CA MET A 333 3.01 -3.97 19.78
C MET A 333 1.52 -3.63 19.91
N THR A 334 1.18 -2.34 19.98
CA THR A 334 -0.21 -1.88 20.04
C THR A 334 -0.91 -2.07 18.70
N ILE A 335 -0.24 -1.74 17.59
CA ILE A 335 -0.77 -1.92 16.23
C ILE A 335 -0.95 -3.41 15.90
N THR A 336 0.04 -4.27 16.17
CA THR A 336 -0.10 -5.72 15.94
C THR A 336 -1.17 -6.36 16.82
N GLY A 337 -1.27 -5.95 18.09
CA GLY A 337 -2.35 -6.38 18.98
C GLY A 337 -3.74 -5.94 18.49
N ALA A 338 -3.88 -4.71 18.03
CA ALA A 338 -5.13 -4.21 17.47
C ALA A 338 -5.52 -4.96 16.19
N PHE A 339 -4.56 -5.21 15.31
CA PHE A 339 -4.77 -5.98 14.09
C PHE A 339 -5.28 -7.41 14.37
N ASP A 340 -4.71 -8.09 15.38
CA ASP A 340 -5.15 -9.42 15.82
C ASP A 340 -6.60 -9.41 16.32
N LEU A 341 -6.95 -8.39 17.11
CA LEU A 341 -8.31 -8.15 17.63
C LEU A 341 -9.31 -7.63 16.58
N LYS A 342 -8.86 -7.53 15.31
CA LYS A 342 -9.62 -6.98 14.18
C LYS A 342 -10.11 -5.55 14.43
N LEU A 343 -9.37 -4.78 15.23
CA LEU A 343 -9.60 -3.36 15.52
C LEU A 343 -8.81 -2.48 14.55
N GLY A 344 -9.17 -1.19 14.49
CA GLY A 344 -8.24 -0.16 14.01
C GLY A 344 -7.18 0.15 15.06
N ALA A 345 -6.22 1.01 14.72
CA ALA A 345 -5.25 1.52 15.67
C ALA A 345 -5.15 3.04 15.59
N SER A 346 -5.04 3.71 16.73
CA SER A 346 -4.97 5.17 16.81
C SER A 346 -3.72 5.66 17.57
N PRO A 347 -2.50 5.48 17.03
CA PRO A 347 -1.30 6.07 17.61
C PRO A 347 -1.46 7.59 17.73
N SER A 348 -1.38 8.10 18.97
CA SER A 348 -1.64 9.50 19.30
C SER A 348 -0.42 10.12 19.97
N GLY A 349 -0.09 11.37 19.61
CA GLY A 349 1.03 12.13 20.16
C GLY A 349 1.17 13.50 19.49
N PRO A 350 1.87 14.47 20.11
CA PRO A 350 1.96 15.84 19.59
C PRO A 350 2.52 15.88 18.16
N ALA A 351 1.97 16.75 17.31
CA ALA A 351 2.64 17.10 16.06
C ALA A 351 3.99 17.70 16.43
N GLY A 352 5.07 17.21 15.84
CA GLY A 352 6.44 17.65 16.07
C GLY A 352 6.56 19.15 15.87
N THR A 353 6.45 19.86 16.98
CA THR A 353 6.79 21.26 17.12
C THR A 353 8.30 21.33 17.16
N GLY A 354 8.90 22.02 16.18
CA GLY A 354 10.33 22.10 15.96
C GLY A 354 11.13 22.83 17.05
N ASN A 355 11.17 22.29 18.26
CA ASN A 355 12.16 22.63 19.28
C ASN A 355 12.72 21.32 19.90
N GLU A 356 14.00 21.07 19.63
CA GLU A 356 14.93 20.13 20.30
C GLU A 356 14.50 18.68 20.61
N TYR A 357 13.41 18.19 20.03
CA TYR A 357 13.11 16.75 19.83
C TYR A 357 12.46 16.59 18.45
N LEU A 358 13.27 16.77 17.42
CA LEU A 358 12.91 16.74 16.00
C LEU A 358 12.65 15.29 15.53
N LEU A 359 11.65 14.58 16.05
CA LEU A 359 11.31 13.22 15.58
C LEU A 359 9.86 12.75 15.80
N LEU A 360 9.00 13.49 16.54
CA LEU A 360 7.70 12.95 16.98
C LEU A 360 6.47 13.24 16.07
N SER A 361 6.49 14.25 15.18
CA SER A 361 5.39 14.41 14.18
C SER A 361 5.45 13.33 13.12
N LEU A 362 6.63 13.23 12.50
CA LEU A 362 6.92 12.30 11.41
C LEU A 362 6.89 10.86 11.92
N GLY A 363 7.07 10.66 13.23
CA GLY A 363 7.10 9.35 13.86
C GLY A 363 5.81 8.54 13.69
N LYS A 364 4.60 9.12 13.75
CA LYS A 364 3.36 8.30 13.81
C LYS A 364 3.08 7.54 12.51
N THR A 365 3.00 8.28 11.41
CA THR A 365 2.77 7.74 10.07
C THR A 365 3.94 6.86 9.64
N GLU A 366 5.18 7.32 9.83
CA GLU A 366 6.36 6.53 9.45
C GLU A 366 6.56 5.28 10.31
N THR A 367 6.23 5.31 11.61
CA THR A 367 6.25 4.11 12.48
C THR A 367 5.25 3.06 11.98
N SER A 368 4.06 3.49 11.58
CA SER A 368 3.01 2.61 11.05
C SER A 368 3.41 2.01 9.70
N LYS A 369 4.00 2.82 8.82
CA LYS A 369 4.56 2.36 7.53
C LYS A 369 5.74 1.42 7.72
N ASP A 370 6.66 1.72 8.64
CA ASP A 370 7.84 0.87 8.89
C ASP A 370 7.43 -0.50 9.44
N LEU A 371 6.40 -0.56 10.30
CA LEU A 371 5.81 -1.84 10.71
C LEU A 371 5.23 -2.61 9.52
N ALA A 372 4.40 -1.97 8.70
CA ALA A 372 3.81 -2.64 7.54
C ALA A 372 4.88 -3.18 6.56
N LYS A 373 5.97 -2.41 6.35
CA LYS A 373 7.17 -2.86 5.62
C LYS A 373 7.82 -4.08 6.29
N ALA A 374 7.93 -4.07 7.61
CA ALA A 374 8.42 -5.21 8.38
C ALA A 374 7.56 -6.46 8.14
N LEU A 375 6.24 -6.31 8.07
CA LEU A 375 5.30 -7.39 7.79
C LEU A 375 5.20 -7.75 6.29
N ALA A 376 5.87 -7.00 5.41
CA ALA A 376 5.71 -7.06 3.97
C ALA A 376 4.27 -6.93 3.48
N ILE A 377 3.55 -5.98 4.06
CA ILE A 377 2.18 -5.61 3.69
C ILE A 377 2.20 -4.19 3.10
N GLN A 378 1.57 -4.00 1.95
CA GLN A 378 1.44 -2.67 1.34
C GLN A 378 0.70 -1.73 2.29
N CYS A 379 1.26 -0.54 2.55
CA CYS A 379 0.67 0.45 3.44
C CYS A 379 0.40 1.76 2.72
N ILE A 380 -0.89 2.07 2.57
CA ILE A 380 -1.37 3.22 1.83
C ILE A 380 -1.50 4.39 2.80
N VAL A 381 -0.82 5.49 2.53
CA VAL A 381 -0.99 6.71 3.33
C VAL A 381 -2.01 7.60 2.64
N PHE A 382 -3.09 7.89 3.34
CA PHE A 382 -4.13 8.77 2.85
C PHE A 382 -4.17 10.01 3.74
N ASN A 383 -3.81 11.16 3.18
CA ASN A 383 -3.81 12.42 3.91
C ASN A 383 -5.23 12.99 3.99
N CYS A 384 -5.74 13.16 5.21
CA CYS A 384 -7.11 13.57 5.42
C CYS A 384 -7.30 15.08 5.37
N SER A 385 -8.42 15.51 4.78
CA SER A 385 -8.84 16.91 4.72
C SER A 385 -10.34 17.05 4.92
N ASP A 386 -10.79 18.28 5.04
CA ASP A 386 -12.20 18.70 5.08
C ASP A 386 -12.96 18.44 3.77
N GLN A 387 -12.25 18.08 2.69
CA GLN A 387 -12.85 17.78 1.39
C GLN A 387 -13.19 16.29 1.21
N ILE A 388 -12.85 15.44 2.19
CA ILE A 388 -13.10 14.01 2.11
C ILE A 388 -14.60 13.72 2.29
N ASP A 389 -15.15 12.98 1.33
CA ASP A 389 -16.50 12.44 1.38
C ASP A 389 -16.49 10.95 1.79
N TYR A 390 -17.60 10.47 2.38
CA TYR A 390 -17.77 9.07 2.78
C TYR A 390 -17.68 8.11 1.58
N LYS A 391 -18.01 8.57 0.37
CA LYS A 391 -17.86 7.78 -0.86
C LYS A 391 -16.40 7.57 -1.25
N MET A 392 -15.53 8.53 -0.98
CA MET A 392 -14.09 8.38 -1.22
C MET A 392 -13.51 7.34 -0.27
N MET A 393 -13.91 7.40 1.01
CA MET A 393 -13.50 6.43 2.02
C MET A 393 -14.05 5.03 1.76
N ALA A 394 -15.31 4.91 1.33
CA ALA A 394 -15.88 3.65 0.84
C ALA A 394 -15.01 3.02 -0.26
N LYS A 395 -14.61 3.79 -1.28
CA LYS A 395 -13.72 3.31 -2.36
C LYS A 395 -12.36 2.86 -1.82
N LEU A 396 -11.75 3.64 -0.93
CA LEU A 396 -10.49 3.27 -0.28
C LEU A 396 -10.63 1.95 0.47
N PHE A 397 -11.70 1.79 1.26
CA PHE A 397 -11.96 0.57 2.03
C PHE A 397 -12.30 -0.64 1.16
N CYS A 398 -12.98 -0.46 0.03
CA CYS A 398 -13.16 -1.52 -0.97
C CYS A 398 -11.81 -2.03 -1.49
N GLY A 399 -10.88 -1.12 -1.83
CA GLY A 399 -9.52 -1.50 -2.23
C GLY A 399 -8.75 -2.20 -1.12
N LEU A 400 -8.80 -1.62 0.08
CA LEU A 400 -8.09 -2.10 1.27
C LEU A 400 -8.49 -3.53 1.64
N SER A 401 -9.79 -3.77 1.78
CA SER A 401 -10.36 -5.04 2.22
C SER A 401 -10.18 -6.15 1.20
N GLN A 402 -10.23 -5.85 -0.10
CA GLN A 402 -10.01 -6.85 -1.15
C GLN A 402 -8.53 -7.16 -1.38
N CYS A 403 -7.64 -6.17 -1.21
CA CYS A 403 -6.19 -6.40 -1.36
C CYS A 403 -5.53 -6.99 -0.10
N GLY A 404 -6.13 -6.85 1.08
CA GLY A 404 -5.49 -7.17 2.35
C GLY A 404 -4.38 -6.18 2.74
N CYS A 405 -4.49 -4.93 2.27
CA CYS A 405 -3.50 -3.89 2.54
C CYS A 405 -3.73 -3.25 3.91
N TRP A 406 -2.76 -2.47 4.36
CA TRP A 406 -2.92 -1.56 5.49
C TRP A 406 -3.10 -0.14 4.97
N THR A 407 -3.76 0.70 5.76
CA THR A 407 -3.85 2.13 5.49
C THR A 407 -3.51 2.94 6.73
N CYS A 408 -2.80 4.04 6.52
CA CYS A 408 -2.59 5.09 7.51
C CYS A 408 -3.37 6.32 7.07
N LEU A 409 -4.51 6.59 7.72
CA LEU A 409 -5.31 7.79 7.54
C LEU A 409 -4.64 8.90 8.35
N ASP A 410 -3.80 9.67 7.67
CA ASP A 410 -3.04 10.75 8.27
C ASP A 410 -3.97 11.95 8.52
N GLU A 411 -3.80 12.63 9.64
CA GLU A 411 -4.62 13.81 9.98
C GLU A 411 -6.14 13.53 10.04
N PHE A 412 -6.53 12.32 10.46
CA PHE A 412 -7.91 11.82 10.40
C PHE A 412 -8.95 12.74 11.06
N ASN A 413 -8.54 13.49 12.08
CA ASN A 413 -9.36 14.50 12.75
C ASN A 413 -9.55 15.81 11.96
N ARG A 414 -9.25 15.86 10.65
CA ARG A 414 -9.64 16.94 9.73
C ARG A 414 -10.93 16.66 8.97
N ILE A 415 -11.42 15.42 9.04
CA ILE A 415 -12.67 15.04 8.38
C ILE A 415 -13.84 15.60 9.19
N ASP A 416 -14.87 16.06 8.47
CA ASP A 416 -16.10 16.53 9.08
C ASP A 416 -16.77 15.45 9.93
N ILE A 417 -17.33 15.87 11.06
CA ILE A 417 -17.91 14.94 12.06
C ILE A 417 -19.07 14.10 11.49
N GLU A 418 -19.83 14.66 10.55
CA GLU A 418 -20.91 13.96 9.86
C GLU A 418 -20.36 12.81 8.99
N VAL A 419 -19.26 13.06 8.28
CA VAL A 419 -18.59 12.06 7.45
C VAL A 419 -17.91 10.99 8.32
N LEU A 420 -17.27 11.38 9.43
CA LEU A 420 -16.68 10.45 10.40
C LEU A 420 -17.70 9.45 10.93
N SER A 421 -18.94 9.88 11.15
CA SER A 421 -20.01 9.01 11.63
C SER A 421 -20.36 7.90 10.63
N VAL A 422 -20.35 8.21 9.33
CA VAL A 422 -20.56 7.22 8.26
C VAL A 422 -19.36 6.29 8.13
N ILE A 423 -18.14 6.82 8.20
CA ILE A 423 -16.89 6.03 8.20
C ILE A 423 -16.89 5.01 9.33
N ALA A 424 -17.35 5.38 10.52
CA ALA A 424 -17.44 4.48 11.67
C ALA A 424 -18.32 3.26 11.38
N GLN A 425 -19.45 3.48 10.68
CA GLN A 425 -20.35 2.40 10.26
C GLN A 425 -19.69 1.52 9.19
N GLN A 426 -18.99 2.11 8.22
CA GLN A 426 -18.25 1.36 7.19
C GLN A 426 -17.19 0.44 7.82
N LEU A 427 -16.38 0.96 8.74
CA LEU A 427 -15.38 0.19 9.47
C LEU A 427 -16.02 -0.93 10.32
N MET A 428 -17.17 -0.65 10.94
CA MET A 428 -17.89 -1.65 11.73
C MET A 428 -18.35 -2.84 10.87
N ILE A 429 -18.88 -2.58 9.67
CA ILE A 429 -19.33 -3.63 8.73
C ILE A 429 -18.14 -4.53 8.35
N LEU A 430 -17.00 -3.94 7.99
CA LEU A 430 -15.79 -4.68 7.64
C LEU A 430 -15.26 -5.52 8.80
N ARG A 431 -15.25 -4.95 10.02
CA ARG A 431 -14.84 -5.66 11.23
C ARG A 431 -15.75 -6.85 11.54
N GLN A 432 -17.06 -6.67 11.44
CA GLN A 432 -18.02 -7.74 11.69
C GLN A 432 -17.80 -8.92 10.74
N GLY A 433 -17.54 -8.66 9.46
CA GLY A 433 -17.17 -9.71 8.50
C GLY A 433 -15.89 -10.46 8.91
N ARG A 434 -14.85 -9.73 9.35
CA ARG A 434 -13.59 -10.35 9.80
C ARG A 434 -13.77 -11.19 11.07
N LEU A 435 -14.56 -10.72 12.03
CA LEU A 435 -14.88 -11.47 13.25
C LEU A 435 -15.71 -12.73 12.95
N ALA A 436 -16.58 -12.67 11.94
CA ALA A 436 -17.35 -13.82 11.48
C ALA A 436 -16.52 -14.80 10.62
N GLY A 437 -15.30 -14.44 10.23
CA GLY A 437 -14.44 -15.27 9.38
C GLY A 437 -14.94 -15.41 7.93
N THR A 438 -15.74 -14.45 7.45
CA THR A 438 -16.30 -14.48 6.09
C THR A 438 -15.25 -14.07 5.06
N THR A 439 -15.20 -14.78 3.93
CA THR A 439 -14.33 -14.42 2.79
C THR A 439 -14.96 -13.41 1.84
N GLU A 440 -16.27 -13.19 1.93
CA GLU A 440 -17.04 -12.25 1.13
C GLU A 440 -18.04 -11.50 2.03
N LEU A 441 -18.31 -10.23 1.69
CA LEU A 441 -19.13 -9.32 2.48
C LEU A 441 -19.91 -8.38 1.57
N CYS A 442 -21.16 -8.07 1.93
CA CYS A 442 -21.90 -6.97 1.31
C CYS A 442 -21.45 -5.63 1.93
N PHE A 443 -20.77 -4.82 1.15
CA PHE A 443 -20.26 -3.50 1.55
C PHE A 443 -20.71 -2.46 0.51
N GLU A 444 -21.34 -1.37 0.96
CA GLU A 444 -21.86 -0.31 0.08
C GLU A 444 -22.75 -0.83 -1.06
N GLY A 445 -23.57 -1.85 -0.75
CA GLY A 445 -24.51 -2.47 -1.69
C GLY A 445 -23.88 -3.45 -2.69
N ARG A 446 -22.61 -3.82 -2.51
CA ARG A 446 -21.87 -4.72 -3.41
C ARG A 446 -21.24 -5.86 -2.62
N THR A 447 -21.15 -7.03 -3.23
CA THR A 447 -20.38 -8.14 -2.65
C THR A 447 -18.91 -7.93 -2.98
N ILE A 448 -18.06 -7.89 -1.97
CA ILE A 448 -16.60 -7.74 -2.10
C ILE A 448 -15.88 -8.88 -1.40
N LEU A 449 -14.68 -9.21 -1.87
CA LEU A 449 -13.76 -10.10 -1.14
C LEU A 449 -13.29 -9.42 0.16
N LEU A 450 -13.18 -10.21 1.23
CA LEU A 450 -12.74 -9.73 2.53
C LEU A 450 -11.46 -10.46 2.95
N GLN A 451 -10.34 -9.76 2.80
CA GLN A 451 -9.03 -10.14 3.31
C GLN A 451 -8.78 -9.46 4.67
N ASP A 452 -7.81 -10.02 5.41
CA ASP A 452 -7.30 -9.37 6.61
C ASP A 452 -6.61 -8.05 6.24
N HIS A 453 -7.12 -6.94 6.78
CA HIS A 453 -6.64 -5.59 6.52
C HIS A 453 -6.52 -4.79 7.83
N HIS A 454 -5.89 -3.61 7.79
CA HIS A 454 -5.78 -2.77 8.98
C HIS A 454 -5.95 -1.29 8.65
N VAL A 455 -6.66 -0.58 9.52
CA VAL A 455 -6.89 0.86 9.43
C VAL A 455 -6.21 1.50 10.63
N ILE A 456 -5.20 2.30 10.34
CA ILE A 456 -4.45 3.06 11.33
C ILE A 456 -4.82 4.52 11.12
N VAL A 457 -5.18 5.22 12.17
CA VAL A 457 -5.46 6.66 12.13
C VAL A 457 -4.38 7.40 12.90
N THR A 458 -3.96 8.54 12.39
CA THR A 458 -3.11 9.46 13.15
C THR A 458 -3.87 10.74 13.43
N MET A 459 -3.66 11.27 14.62
CA MET A 459 -4.27 12.52 15.05
C MET A 459 -3.24 13.42 15.70
N ASN A 460 -3.48 14.73 15.54
CA ASN A 460 -2.75 15.78 16.24
C ASN A 460 -3.79 16.58 17.06
N PRO A 461 -4.04 16.21 18.32
CA PRO A 461 -4.99 16.92 19.18
C PRO A 461 -4.51 18.37 19.45
N GLY A 462 -5.46 19.30 19.62
CA GLY A 462 -5.16 20.68 20.07
C GLY A 462 -4.75 21.68 18.98
N TYR A 463 -4.71 21.28 17.71
CA TYR A 463 -4.52 22.20 16.58
C TYR A 463 -5.85 22.77 16.08
N ALA A 464 -5.85 24.01 15.57
CA ALA A 464 -7.04 24.63 14.99
C ALA A 464 -7.56 23.87 13.76
N GLY A 465 -8.88 23.82 13.58
CA GLY A 465 -9.53 23.09 12.47
C GLY A 465 -9.54 21.58 12.64
N ARG A 466 -9.47 21.08 13.87
CA ARG A 466 -9.54 19.64 14.19
C ARG A 466 -10.81 19.29 14.94
N THR A 467 -11.49 18.26 14.48
CA THR A 467 -12.71 17.72 15.11
C THR A 467 -12.34 16.76 16.23
N GLU A 468 -13.16 16.73 17.29
CA GLU A 468 -13.11 15.60 18.21
C GLU A 468 -13.72 14.38 17.55
N LEU A 469 -13.09 13.22 17.72
CA LEU A 469 -13.66 11.98 17.23
C LEU A 469 -15.01 11.71 17.92
N PRO A 470 -16.02 11.24 17.17
CA PRO A 470 -17.28 10.80 17.75
C PRO A 470 -17.09 9.54 18.62
N ASP A 471 -17.98 9.33 19.60
CA ASP A 471 -17.82 8.26 20.60
C ASP A 471 -17.83 6.85 20.00
N ASN A 472 -18.56 6.66 18.89
CA ASN A 472 -18.56 5.41 18.12
C ASN A 472 -17.19 5.07 17.50
N LEU A 473 -16.29 6.04 17.38
CA LEU A 473 -14.90 5.85 16.97
C LEU A 473 -13.93 5.84 18.17
N LYS A 474 -14.21 6.59 19.24
CA LYS A 474 -13.34 6.65 20.45
C LYS A 474 -13.48 5.42 21.35
N VAL A 475 -14.71 4.97 21.56
CA VAL A 475 -15.09 3.91 22.51
C VAL A 475 -15.70 2.71 21.78
N GLY A 476 -16.09 2.91 20.51
CA GLY A 476 -16.73 1.89 19.71
C GLY A 476 -15.75 0.85 19.15
N PRO A 477 -16.30 -0.24 18.59
CA PRO A 477 -15.53 -1.39 18.12
C PRO A 477 -14.71 -1.12 16.85
N SER A 478 -14.55 0.11 16.36
CA SER A 478 -14.06 0.35 15.00
C SER A 478 -12.62 0.86 14.90
N LEU A 479 -12.08 1.55 15.91
CA LEU A 479 -10.73 2.13 15.93
C LEU A 479 -9.98 1.85 17.24
#